data_AF-A0A0L7R7J2-F1
#
_entry.id   AF-A0A0L7R7J2-F1
#
_cell.length_a   1.000
_cell.length_b   1.000
_cell.length_c   1.000
_cell.angle_alpha   90.00
_cell.angle_beta   90.00
_cell.angle_gamma   90.00
#
_symmetry.space_group_name_H-M   'P 1'
#
loop_
_entity.id
_entity.type
_entity.pdbx_description
1 polymer ?
#
loop_
_entity_poly.entity_id
_entity_poly.type
_entity_poly.pdbx_seq_one_letter_code
_entity_poly.pdbx_strand_id
1 'polypeptide(L)' 'DNARPHIAHATLVLASWKFQVLPRPPYSSDLAPSDFHIFTEVKRTLKGIHLKSDGEVLRPK' A
#
# COMPACT_ATOMS: atom_id res chain seq x y z
N ASP A 1 2.83 6.24 1.59
CA ASP A 1 2.55 7.69 1.44
C ASP A 1 2.72 8.35 2.81
N ASN A 2 2.41 9.65 2.95
CA ASN A 2 2.33 10.36 4.23
C ASN A 2 0.88 10.74 4.60
N ALA A 3 -0.09 9.89 4.27
CA ALA A 3 -1.49 10.06 4.57
C ALA A 3 -1.70 10.19 6.09
N ARG A 4 -2.81 10.82 6.46
CA ARG A 4 -3.15 11.16 7.86
C ARG A 4 -2.93 10.03 8.88
N PRO A 5 -3.36 8.77 8.67
CA PRO A 5 -3.08 7.71 9.63
C PRO A 5 -1.58 7.39 9.75
N HIS A 6 -0.79 7.54 8.68
CA HIS A 6 0.65 7.23 8.68
C HIS A 6 1.51 8.30 9.38
N ILE A 7 0.99 9.52 9.53
CA ILE A 7 1.68 10.63 10.24
C ILE A 7 1.02 11.01 11.57
N ALA A 8 -0.03 10.28 11.98
CA ALA A 8 -0.71 10.52 13.25
C ALA A 8 0.23 10.27 14.44
N HIS A 9 -0.07 10.90 15.59
CA HIS A 9 0.72 10.72 16.81
C HIS A 9 0.85 9.25 17.23
N ALA A 10 -0.23 8.47 17.06
CA ALA A 10 -0.22 7.03 17.35
C ALA A 10 0.83 6.25 16.53
N THR A 11 1.17 6.73 15.33
CA THR A 11 2.12 6.09 14.41
C THR A 11 3.58 6.43 14.72
N LEU A 12 3.84 7.40 15.59
CA LEU A 12 5.20 7.74 16.04
C LEU A 12 5.88 6.62 16.85
N VAL A 13 5.13 5.58 17.25
CA VAL A 13 5.66 4.33 17.83
C VAL A 13 6.75 3.69 16.95
N LEU A 14 6.76 3.96 15.64
CA LEU A 14 7.82 3.52 14.74
C LEU A 14 9.22 3.94 15.21
N ALA A 15 9.34 5.13 15.83
CA ALA A 15 10.61 5.61 16.37
C ALA A 15 11.07 4.79 17.58
N SER A 16 10.16 4.36 18.46
CA SER A 16 10.51 3.52 19.62
C SER A 16 10.93 2.11 19.18
N TRP A 17 10.37 1.63 18.07
CA TRP A 17 10.78 0.40 17.41
C TRP A 17 12.03 0.54 16.53
N LYS A 18 12.65 1.73 16.50
CA LYS A 18 13.87 2.03 15.72
C LYS A 18 13.69 1.89 14.19
N PHE A 19 12.47 2.03 13.68
CA PHE A 19 12.25 2.12 12.24
C PHE A 19 12.61 3.52 11.74
N GLN A 20 13.46 3.56 10.72
CA GLN A 20 13.75 4.80 9.99
C GLN A 20 12.62 5.08 9.00
N VAL A 21 11.94 6.22 9.16
CA VAL A 21 10.93 6.69 8.21
C VAL A 21 11.64 7.54 7.15
N LEU A 22 11.59 7.10 5.89
CA LEU A 22 12.16 7.86 4.78
C LEU A 22 11.24 9.05 4.42
N PRO A 23 11.81 10.23 4.11
CA PRO A 23 11.02 11.36 3.65
C PRO A 23 10.33 10.98 2.33
N ARG A 24 9.03 11.27 2.25
CA ARG A 24 8.23 11.00 1.06
C ARG A 24 7.50 12.29 0.65
N PRO A 25 7.58 12.72 -0.63
CA PRO A 25 6.83 13.87 -1.07
C PRO A 25 5.32 13.57 -1.10
N PRO A 26 4.46 14.59 -0.96
CA PRO A 26 3.03 14.43 -1.15
C PRO A 26 2.70 13.88 -2.55
N TYR A 27 1.75 12.95 -2.61
CA TYR A 27 1.20 12.40 -3.86
C TYR A 27 2.21 11.69 -4.79
N SER A 28 3.35 11.21 -4.27
CA SER A 28 4.38 10.52 -5.06
C SER A 28 4.19 9.00 -5.11
N SER A 29 3.12 8.54 -5.75
CA SER A 29 2.90 7.10 -5.97
C SER A 29 3.87 6.51 -6.99
N ASP A 30 4.36 7.32 -7.94
CA ASP A 30 5.43 6.94 -8.88
C ASP A 30 6.74 6.56 -8.16
N LEU A 31 7.02 7.18 -7.01
CA LEU A 31 8.19 6.87 -6.18
C LEU A 31 7.97 5.68 -5.25
N ALA A 32 6.75 5.15 -5.14
CA ALA A 32 6.42 4.06 -4.24
C ALA A 32 6.52 2.72 -4.98
N PRO A 33 7.43 1.80 -4.60
CA PRO A 33 7.53 0.50 -5.27
C PRO A 33 6.23 -0.32 -5.21
N SER A 34 5.46 -0.18 -4.12
CA SER A 34 4.12 -0.79 -3.99
C SER A 34 3.17 -0.35 -5.09
N ASP A 35 3.13 0.95 -5.38
CA ASP A 35 2.12 1.56 -6.25
C ASP A 35 2.53 1.44 -7.72
N PHE A 36 3.81 1.71 -8.03
CA PHE A 36 4.32 1.69 -9.39
C PHE A 36 4.53 0.25 -9.91
N HIS A 37 5.06 -0.64 -9.09
CA HIS A 37 5.45 -1.98 -9.55
C HIS A 37 4.45 -3.06 -9.12
N ILE A 38 4.25 -3.24 -7.81
CA ILE A 38 3.50 -4.39 -7.28
C ILE A 38 2.01 -4.29 -7.68
N PHE A 39 1.35 -3.17 -7.41
CA PHE A 39 -0.07 -3.01 -7.73
C PHE A 39 -0.34 -2.95 -9.23
N THR A 40 0.64 -2.57 -10.05
CA THR A 40 0.53 -2.69 -11.50
C THR A 40 0.39 -4.14 -11.93
N GLU A 41 1.21 -5.04 -11.37
CA GLU A 41 1.13 -6.47 -11.68
C GLU A 41 -0.14 -7.10 -11.11
N VAL A 42 -0.50 -6.77 -9.87
CA VAL A 42 -1.76 -7.23 -9.27
C VAL A 42 -2.97 -6.83 -10.12
N LYS A 43 -3.01 -5.58 -10.61
CA LYS A 43 -4.08 -5.13 -11.52
C LYS A 43 -4.10 -5.88 -12.84
N ARG A 44 -2.93 -6.27 -13.37
CA ARG A 44 -2.84 -7.09 -14.59
C ARG A 44 -3.43 -8.47 -14.35
N THR A 45 -3.04 -9.13 -13.26
CA THR A 45 -3.53 -10.47 -12.90
C THR A 45 -5.03 -10.47 -12.61
N LEU A 46 -5.54 -9.45 -11.92
CA LEU A 46 -6.95 -9.34 -11.58
C LEU A 46 -7.82 -8.83 -12.75
N LYS A 47 -7.22 -8.44 -13.87
CA LYS A 47 -7.96 -7.85 -14.99
C LYS A 47 -8.95 -8.86 -15.57
N GLY A 48 -10.24 -8.53 -15.50
CA GLY A 48 -11.32 -9.38 -16.00
C GLY A 48 -11.81 -10.45 -15.02
N ILE A 49 -11.21 -10.54 -13.83
CA ILE A 49 -11.71 -11.42 -12.76
C ILE A 49 -12.89 -10.74 -12.07
N HIS A 50 -14.03 -11.44 -12.01
CA HIS A 50 -15.20 -10.99 -11.25
C HIS A 50 -15.28 -11.76 -9.93
N LEU A 51 -15.04 -11.04 -8.83
CA LEU A 51 -15.13 -11.57 -7.47
C LEU A 51 -16.57 -11.38 -6.96
N LYS A 52 -17.16 -12.44 -6.41
CA LYS A 52 -18.57 -12.45 -5.94
C LYS A 52 -18.72 -12.24 -4.44
N SER A 53 -17.61 -12.36 -3.70
CA SER A 53 -17.56 -12.15 -2.25
C SER A 53 -16.14 -11.83 -1.81
N ASP A 54 -16.00 -11.23 -0.64
CA ASP A 54 -14.70 -10.91 -0.06
C ASP A 54 -13.81 -12.14 0.17
N GLY A 55 -14.41 -13.32 0.40
CA GLY A 55 -13.69 -14.58 0.55
C GLY A 55 -12.90 -14.99 -0.70
N GLU A 56 -13.33 -14.56 -1.89
CA GLU A 56 -12.64 -14.84 -3.15
C GLU A 56 -11.41 -13.94 -3.37
N VAL A 57 -11.29 -12.82 -2.64
CA VAL A 57 -10.15 -11.88 -2.77
C VAL A 57 -8.84 -12.53 -2.35
N LEU A 58 -8.87 -13.38 -1.33
CA LEU A 58 -7.67 -14.05 -0.81
C LEU A 58 -7.19 -15.19 -1.73
N ARG A 59 -8.06 -15.67 -2.62
CA ARG A 59 -7.80 -16.76 -3.57
C ARG A 59 -8.49 -16.46 -4.91
N PRO A 60 -7.97 -15.47 -5.66
CA PRO A 60 -8.52 -15.13 -6.96
C PRO A 60 -8.35 -16.31 -7.93
N LYS A 61 -9.34 -16.49 -8.81
CA LYS A 61 -9.42 -17.61 -9.76
C LYS A 61 -8.36 -17.55 -10.86
#